data_AF-A0A8T1MEN8-F1
#
_entry.id   AF-A0A8T1MEN8-F1
#
_cell.length_a   1.000
_cell.length_b   1.000
_cell.length_c   1.000
_cell.angle_alpha   90.00
_cell.angle_beta   90.00
_cell.angle_gamma   90.00
#
_symmetry.space_group_name_H-M   'P 1'
#
loop_
_entity.id
_entity.type
_entity.pdbx_description
1 polymer ?
#
loop_
_entity_poly.entity_id
_entity_poly.type
_entity_poly.pdbx_seq_one_letter_code
_entity_poly.pdbx_strand_id
1 'polypeptide(L)'
;MNHTSNNPDKYGNHVAFDENGDGDGKYSIYNYARHPYTGQYDYRLVGDYQGNKLTMRARPIWPGGQSSELPVSQCSEECGFAEVRRLDKKQQCCWSCEPCAENQRVVNLTTCETCPLHYGPSKNRTTCVALE
;
A
#
# COMPACT_ATOMS: atom_id res chain seq x y z
N MET A 1 -23.79 10.19 -27.80
CA MET A 1 -23.21 10.89 -28.98
C MET A 1 -22.00 11.65 -28.46
N ASN A 2 -20.79 11.19 -28.76
CA ASN A 2 -19.58 11.83 -28.24
C ASN A 2 -19.39 13.21 -28.88
N HIS A 3 -19.66 14.28 -28.13
CA HIS A 3 -19.38 15.65 -28.56
C HIS A 3 -17.88 15.95 -28.35
N THR A 4 -17.03 15.42 -29.23
CA THR A 4 -15.61 15.80 -29.26
C THR A 4 -15.48 17.18 -29.91
N SER A 5 -15.51 18.24 -29.09
CA SER A 5 -15.00 19.55 -29.49
C SER A 5 -13.50 19.44 -29.67
N ASN A 6 -13.03 19.22 -30.90
CA ASN A 6 -11.62 19.04 -31.24
C ASN A 6 -10.81 20.35 -31.19
N ASN A 7 -11.22 21.30 -30.34
CA ASN A 7 -10.65 22.63 -30.26
C ASN A 7 -9.77 22.72 -29.00
N PRO A 8 -8.45 22.98 -29.14
CA PRO A 8 -7.58 23.10 -27.99
C PRO A 8 -7.94 24.32 -27.13
N ASP A 9 -7.57 24.28 -25.85
CA ASP A 9 -7.65 25.47 -24.99
C ASP A 9 -6.67 26.56 -25.44
N LYS A 10 -6.73 27.73 -24.79
CA LYS A 10 -5.81 28.85 -25.04
C LYS A 10 -4.32 28.54 -24.85
N TYR A 11 -3.99 27.36 -24.31
CA TYR A 11 -2.64 26.87 -24.07
C TYR A 11 -2.27 25.69 -24.99
N GLY A 12 -3.13 25.32 -25.95
CA GLY A 12 -2.89 24.22 -26.88
C GLY A 12 -3.23 22.83 -26.34
N ASN A 13 -3.87 22.72 -25.17
CA ASN A 13 -4.21 21.43 -24.59
C ASN A 13 -5.46 20.85 -25.26
N HIS A 14 -5.45 19.54 -25.53
CA HIS A 14 -6.65 18.81 -25.93
C HIS A 14 -7.72 18.88 -24.83
N VAL A 15 -8.93 19.27 -25.22
CA VAL A 15 -10.12 19.37 -24.38
C VAL A 15 -11.16 18.41 -24.94
N ALA A 16 -11.67 17.51 -24.11
CA ALA A 16 -12.81 16.66 -24.45
C ALA A 16 -13.75 16.56 -23.25
N PHE A 17 -14.99 16.20 -23.56
CA PHE A 17 -16.06 16.05 -22.59
C PHE A 17 -16.72 14.69 -22.78
N ASP A 18 -17.17 14.09 -21.67
CA ASP A 18 -17.98 12.87 -21.70
C ASP A 18 -19.45 13.16 -22.07
N GLU A 19 -20.30 12.13 -22.08
CA GLU A 19 -21.73 12.27 -22.42
C GLU A 19 -22.53 13.09 -21.40
N ASN A 20 -22.00 13.29 -20.18
CA ASN A 20 -22.59 14.12 -19.14
C ASN A 20 -22.10 15.58 -19.21
N GLY A 21 -21.12 15.87 -20.08
CA GLY A 21 -20.48 17.17 -20.18
C GLY A 21 -19.31 17.37 -19.20
N ASP A 22 -18.81 16.29 -18.58
CA ASP A 22 -17.64 16.34 -17.70
C ASP A 22 -16.36 16.36 -18.53
N GLY A 23 -15.48 17.33 -18.26
CA GLY A 23 -14.21 17.46 -18.96
C GLY A 23 -13.20 16.38 -18.57
N ASP A 24 -12.29 16.04 -19.48
CA ASP A 24 -11.17 15.13 -19.21
C ASP A 24 -10.35 15.60 -17.99
N GLY A 25 -10.47 14.86 -16.87
CA GLY A 25 -9.79 15.17 -15.62
C GLY A 25 -8.26 15.06 -15.74
N LYS A 26 -7.57 16.20 -15.65
CA LYS A 26 -6.10 16.30 -15.63
C LYS A 26 -5.67 17.06 -14.39
N TYR A 27 -4.74 16.51 -13.62
CA TYR A 27 -4.31 17.09 -12.35
C TYR A 27 -2.80 17.14 -12.24
N SER A 28 -2.29 18.26 -11.74
CA SER A 28 -0.92 18.37 -11.24
C SER A 28 -0.91 18.02 -9.75
N ILE A 29 0.03 17.18 -9.33
CA ILE A 29 0.15 16.71 -7.95
C ILE A 29 1.32 17.44 -7.29
N TYR A 30 1.02 18.16 -6.22
CA TYR A 30 2.00 18.90 -5.44
C TYR A 30 2.22 18.27 -4.07
N ASN A 31 3.43 18.35 -3.57
CA ASN A 31 3.80 17.99 -2.21
C ASN A 31 4.25 19.26 -1.48
N TYR A 32 3.54 19.61 -0.41
CA TYR A 32 3.93 20.69 0.49
C TYR A 32 5.01 20.19 1.45
N ALA A 33 6.24 20.68 1.30
CA ALA A 33 7.37 20.18 2.05
C ALA A 33 8.40 21.26 2.34
N ARG A 34 9.23 21.00 3.36
CA ARG A 34 10.33 21.89 3.72
C ARG A 34 11.44 21.79 2.68
N HIS A 35 11.74 22.91 2.02
CA HIS A 35 12.80 23.01 1.04
C HIS A 35 14.17 22.77 1.70
N PRO A 36 15.02 21.88 1.16
CA PRO A 36 16.24 21.43 1.85
C PRO A 36 17.29 22.53 2.03
N TYR A 37 17.32 23.52 1.14
CA TYR A 37 18.34 24.58 1.17
C TYR A 37 17.89 25.84 1.92
N THR A 38 16.62 26.23 1.77
CA THR A 38 16.09 27.48 2.35
C THR A 38 15.41 27.23 3.70
N GLY A 39 15.03 25.98 3.99
CA GLY A 39 14.33 25.63 5.22
C GLY A 39 12.89 26.13 5.32
N GLN A 40 12.37 26.78 4.27
CA GLN A 40 10.98 27.24 4.18
C GLN A 40 10.10 26.13 3.58
N TYR A 41 8.81 26.16 3.89
CA TYR A 41 7.86 25.24 3.27
C TYR A 41 7.30 25.82 1.98
N ASP A 42 7.22 24.99 0.94
CA ASP A 42 6.65 25.36 -0.34
C ASP A 42 6.02 24.16 -1.05
N TYR A 43 5.19 24.42 -2.05
CA TYR A 43 4.60 23.42 -2.92
C TYR A 43 5.57 23.02 -4.02
N ARG A 44 5.96 21.74 -4.02
CA ARG A 44 6.77 21.17 -5.09
C ARG A 44 5.92 20.27 -5.99
N LEU A 45 5.97 20.49 -7.30
CA LEU A 45 5.36 19.57 -8.25
C LEU A 45 6.05 18.19 -8.14
N VAL A 46 5.28 17.13 -7.94
CA VAL A 46 5.79 15.75 -7.77
C VAL A 46 5.19 14.76 -8.75
N GLY A 47 4.10 15.10 -9.43
CA GLY A 47 3.49 14.21 -10.41
C GLY A 47 2.31 14.83 -11.13
N ASP A 48 1.64 13.99 -11.91
CA ASP A 48 0.43 14.32 -12.64
C ASP A 48 -0.48 13.09 -12.77
N TYR A 49 -1.77 13.36 -12.95
CA TYR A 49 -2.78 12.35 -13.27
C TYR A 49 -3.52 12.77 -14.54
N GLN A 50 -3.49 11.91 -15.55
CA GLN A 50 -4.19 12.09 -16.81
C GLN A 50 -4.53 10.74 -17.43
N GLY A 51 -5.73 10.62 -18.02
CA GLY A 51 -6.13 9.42 -18.76
C GLY A 51 -6.09 8.15 -17.92
N ASN A 52 -6.55 8.23 -16.67
CA ASN A 52 -6.52 7.15 -15.68
C ASN A 52 -5.13 6.63 -15.32
N LYS A 53 -4.09 7.44 -15.55
CA LYS A 53 -2.72 7.11 -15.23
C LYS A 53 -2.12 8.14 -14.27
N LEU A 54 -1.63 7.64 -13.13
CA LEU A 54 -0.79 8.39 -12.21
C LEU A 54 0.67 8.31 -12.66
N THR A 55 1.33 9.45 -12.80
CA THR A 55 2.76 9.56 -13.10
C THR A 55 3.46 10.37 -12.01
N MET A 56 4.32 9.72 -11.23
CA MET A 56 5.18 10.41 -10.25
C MET A 56 6.51 10.79 -10.91
N ARG A 57 6.82 12.08 -10.92
CA ARG A 57 8.06 12.65 -11.51
C ARG A 57 9.16 12.88 -10.48
N ALA A 58 8.78 13.01 -9.20
CA ALA A 58 9.72 13.15 -8.10
C ALA A 58 9.15 12.49 -6.84
N ARG A 59 10.03 12.00 -5.95
CA ARG A 59 9.62 11.43 -4.66
C ARG A 59 9.15 12.53 -3.70
N PRO A 60 7.97 12.44 -3.09
CA PRO A 60 7.56 13.36 -2.03
C PRO A 60 8.59 13.41 -0.90
N ILE A 61 8.76 14.58 -0.30
CA ILE A 61 9.53 14.76 0.93
C ILE A 61 8.56 14.64 2.09
N TRP A 62 8.89 13.76 3.03
CA TRP A 62 8.12 13.54 4.24
C TRP A 62 8.68 14.37 5.41
N PRO A 63 7.87 14.63 6.45
CA PRO A 63 8.38 15.22 7.68
C PRO A 63 9.60 14.44 8.21
N GLY A 64 10.66 15.13 8.63
CA GLY A 64 11.95 14.52 8.96
C GLY A 64 13.00 14.56 7.85
N GLY A 65 12.63 14.98 6.63
CA GLY A 65 13.56 15.27 5.53
C GLY A 65 13.51 14.26 4.39
N GLN A 66 14.61 14.13 3.65
CA GLN A 66 14.77 13.10 2.61
C GLN A 66 15.10 11.76 3.26
N SER A 67 14.15 11.17 3.98
CA SER A 67 14.22 9.73 4.21
C SER A 67 14.11 9.04 2.84
N SER A 68 15.00 8.10 2.55
CA SER A 68 14.89 7.23 1.37
C SER A 68 13.66 6.32 1.46
N GLU A 69 13.11 6.16 2.66
CA GLU A 69 12.02 5.27 2.97
C GLU A 69 10.68 6.00 2.93
N LEU A 70 9.71 5.37 2.27
CA LEU A 70 8.32 5.85 2.26
C LEU A 70 7.69 5.54 3.63
N PRO A 71 6.86 6.44 4.18
CA PRO A 71 6.17 6.17 5.42
C PRO A 71 5.24 4.97 5.24
N VAL A 72 5.32 4.05 6.18
CA VAL A 72 4.43 2.90 6.25
C VAL A 72 3.10 3.38 6.86
N SER A 73 2.00 3.09 6.17
CA SER A 73 0.64 3.42 6.61
C SER A 73 -0.19 2.14 6.73
N GLN A 74 0.30 1.21 7.54
CA GLN A 74 -0.37 -0.07 7.80
C GLN A 74 -0.84 -0.15 9.25
N CYS A 75 -1.97 -0.82 9.47
CA CYS A 75 -2.56 -0.98 10.79
C CYS A 75 -1.79 -1.99 11.65
N SER A 76 -1.28 -3.03 11.01
CA SER A 76 -0.64 -4.16 11.65
C SER A 76 0.62 -4.55 10.90
N GLU A 77 1.65 -4.87 11.67
CA GLU A 77 2.90 -5.42 11.12
C GLU A 77 2.70 -6.86 10.64
N GLU A 78 3.60 -7.30 9.77
CA GLU A 78 3.67 -8.69 9.35
C GLU A 78 4.00 -9.60 10.54
N CYS A 79 3.29 -10.74 10.63
CA CYS A 79 3.48 -11.65 11.74
C CYS A 79 4.82 -12.38 11.66
N GLY A 80 5.40 -12.63 12.83
CA GLY A 80 6.72 -13.22 12.96
C GLY A 80 6.73 -14.72 12.74
N PHE A 81 7.86 -15.31 13.12
CA PHE A 81 8.04 -16.74 13.07
C PHE A 81 7.02 -17.47 13.96
N ALA A 82 6.38 -18.51 13.41
CA ALA A 82 5.39 -19.34 14.10
C ALA A 82 4.16 -18.59 14.64
N GLU A 83 3.81 -17.47 14.01
CA GLU A 83 2.60 -16.69 14.31
C GLU A 83 1.65 -16.65 13.12
N VAL A 84 0.37 -16.44 13.40
CA VAL A 84 -0.67 -16.26 12.39
C VAL A 84 -1.49 -15.00 12.68
N ARG A 85 -2.04 -14.41 11.61
CA ARG A 85 -2.91 -13.24 11.67
C ARG A 85 -4.28 -13.62 12.23
N ARG A 86 -4.73 -12.85 13.21
CA ARG A 86 -6.13 -12.78 13.64
C ARG A 86 -6.73 -11.48 13.20
N LEU A 87 -7.59 -11.56 12.20
CA LEU A 87 -8.26 -10.40 11.62
C LEU A 87 -9.18 -9.75 12.65
N ASP A 88 -9.14 -8.42 12.73
CA ASP A 88 -10.08 -7.64 13.51
C ASP A 88 -11.46 -7.67 12.81
N LYS A 89 -12.53 -7.92 13.58
CA LYS A 89 -13.89 -8.03 13.03
C LYS A 89 -14.48 -6.69 12.58
N LYS A 90 -13.97 -5.58 13.09
CA LYS A 90 -14.44 -4.21 12.81
C LYS A 90 -13.54 -3.51 11.80
N GLN A 91 -12.25 -3.86 11.73
CA GLN A 91 -11.26 -3.23 10.87
C GLN A 91 -10.63 -4.24 9.92
N GLN A 92 -11.08 -4.27 8.67
CA GLN A 92 -10.71 -5.30 7.69
C GLN A 92 -9.21 -5.37 7.34
N CYS A 93 -8.47 -4.28 7.50
CA CYS A 93 -7.02 -4.23 7.24
C CYS A 93 -6.17 -4.47 8.49
N CYS A 94 -6.78 -4.67 9.66
CA CYS A 94 -6.07 -4.82 10.92
C CYS A 94 -6.10 -6.28 11.38
N TRP A 95 -5.00 -6.73 11.96
CA TRP A 95 -4.86 -8.02 12.62
C TRP A 95 -3.95 -7.94 13.85
N SER A 96 -4.11 -8.89 14.77
CA SER A 96 -3.08 -9.22 15.75
C SER A 96 -2.33 -10.47 15.31
N CYS A 97 -1.09 -10.61 15.78
CA CYS A 97 -0.32 -11.84 15.58
C CYS A 97 -0.50 -12.73 16.80
N GLU A 98 -0.92 -13.97 16.56
CA GLU A 98 -1.05 -14.99 17.59
C GLU A 98 -0.06 -16.13 17.34
N PRO A 99 0.75 -16.51 18.35
CA PRO A 99 1.66 -17.63 18.24
C PRO A 99 0.89 -18.96 18.14
N CYS A 100 1.37 -19.85 17.29
CA CYS A 100 0.92 -21.24 17.29
C CYS A 100 1.43 -21.97 18.53
N ALA A 101 0.60 -22.86 19.09
CA ALA A 101 1.00 -23.69 20.24
C ALA A 101 2.19 -24.60 19.89
N GLU A 102 2.88 -25.13 20.90
CA GLU A 102 4.10 -25.95 20.73
C GLU A 102 3.91 -27.20 19.87
N ASN A 103 2.71 -27.78 19.89
CA ASN A 103 2.33 -28.94 19.09
C ASN A 103 1.68 -28.57 17.75
N GLN A 104 1.68 -27.28 17.38
CA GLN A 104 1.05 -26.77 16.17
C GLN A 104 2.06 -26.29 15.13
N ARG A 105 1.70 -26.48 13.86
CA ARG A 105 2.38 -25.91 12.70
C ARG A 105 1.55 -24.79 12.08
N VAL A 106 2.21 -23.85 11.42
CA VAL A 106 1.60 -22.83 10.57
C VAL A 106 1.23 -23.48 9.24
N VAL A 107 -0.04 -23.42 8.87
CA VAL A 107 -0.53 -23.94 7.57
C VAL A 107 -0.61 -22.81 6.54
N ASN A 108 -1.00 -21.63 6.99
CA ASN A 108 -1.14 -20.42 6.19
C ASN A 108 -1.11 -19.18 7.10
N LEU A 109 -1.31 -18.01 6.51
CA LEU A 109 -1.25 -16.73 7.22
C LEU A 109 -2.23 -16.58 8.39
N THR A 110 -3.29 -17.38 8.50
CA THR A 110 -4.34 -17.23 9.53
C THR A 110 -4.56 -18.48 10.38
N THR A 111 -3.90 -19.60 10.05
CA THR A 111 -4.27 -20.92 10.58
C THR A 111 -3.09 -21.68 11.14
N CYS A 112 -3.20 -22.04 12.41
CA CYS A 112 -2.36 -23.05 13.06
C CYS A 112 -3.09 -24.40 13.06
N GLU A 113 -2.36 -25.50 12.87
CA GLU A 113 -2.90 -26.85 12.90
C GLU A 113 -2.09 -27.73 13.85
N THR A 114 -2.79 -28.48 14.69
CA THR A 114 -2.18 -29.42 15.63
C THR A 114 -1.63 -30.63 14.91
N CYS A 115 -0.37 -30.99 15.18
CA CYS A 115 0.23 -32.19 14.62
C CYS A 115 -0.45 -33.47 15.15
N PRO A 116 -0.48 -34.55 14.34
CA PRO A 116 -1.00 -35.84 14.78
C PRO A 116 -0.26 -36.40 16.00
N LEU A 117 -0.88 -37.37 16.67
CA LEU A 117 -0.25 -38.07 17.79
C LEU A 117 1.09 -38.71 17.35
N HIS A 118 2.13 -38.57 18.18
CA HIS A 118 3.53 -38.95 17.91
C HIS A 118 4.26 -38.11 16.86
N TYR A 119 3.68 -36.97 16.44
CA TYR A 119 4.34 -35.99 15.60
C TYR A 119 4.43 -34.63 16.31
N GLY A 120 5.51 -33.90 16.06
CA GLY A 120 5.71 -32.52 16.48
C GLY A 120 5.97 -31.61 15.28
N PRO A 121 5.81 -30.29 15.41
CA PRO A 121 6.16 -29.38 14.34
C PRO A 121 7.66 -29.41 14.05
N SER A 122 8.01 -29.30 12.77
CA SER A 122 9.39 -29.11 12.32
C SER A 122 10.01 -27.84 12.90
N LYS A 123 11.34 -27.71 12.84
CA LYS A 123 12.05 -26.51 13.36
C LYS A 123 11.55 -25.20 12.76
N ASN A 124 11.10 -25.21 11.50
CA ASN A 124 10.51 -24.06 10.82
C ASN A 124 8.98 -23.95 11.00
N ARG A 125 8.37 -24.84 11.80
CA ARG A 125 6.94 -24.91 12.13
C ARG A 125 6.00 -24.95 10.92
N THR A 126 6.42 -25.48 9.77
CA THR A 126 5.56 -25.59 8.57
C THR A 126 5.03 -27.01 8.32
N THR A 127 5.68 -28.03 8.88
CA THR A 127 5.35 -29.45 8.68
C THR A 127 5.33 -30.19 10.02
N CYS A 128 4.70 -31.37 10.05
CA CYS A 128 4.77 -32.28 11.19
C CYS A 128 5.79 -33.37 10.92
N VAL A 129 6.66 -33.63 11.89
CA VAL A 129 7.72 -34.66 11.84
C VAL A 129 7.53 -35.63 13.01
N ALA A 130 7.89 -36.90 12.81
CA ALA A 130 7.80 -37.89 13.87
C ALA A 130 8.69 -37.49 15.05
N LEU A 131 8.18 -37.65 16.25
CA LEU A 131 8.96 -37.48 17.48
C LEU A 131 9.77 -38.76 17.69
N GLU A 132 11.10 -38.62 17.73
CA GLU A 132 12.03 -39.72 18.07
C GLU A 132 11.90 -40.15 19.53
#